data_AF-A0A3C0TLP9-F1
#
_entry.id   AF-A0A3C0TLP9-F1
#
_cell.length_a   1.000
_cell.length_b   1.000
_cell.length_c   1.000
_cell.angle_alpha   90.00
_cell.angle_beta   90.00
_cell.angle_gamma   90.00
#
_symmetry.space_group_name_H-M   'P 1'
#
loop_
_entity.id
_entity.type
_entity.pdbx_description
1 polymer ?
#
loop_
_entity_poly.entity_id
_entity_poly.type
_entity_poly.pdbx_seq_one_letter_code
_entity_poly.pdbx_strand_id
1 'polypeptide(L)'
;MMREFACKSLGNDCTWKHIARTEELLADVVAVHLRDVHGVQEMKPDLIGKIKNLFSNPSPTEAETAEGLVLKEYNCDLSPGCAWRYIAQTEELIADGVAVHARQEHDVKEFTREMMTRVKNAAHEWKGMES
;
A
#
# COMPACT_ATOMS: atom_id res chain seq x y z
N MET A 1 15.14 10.48 -4.03
CA MET A 1 15.20 9.83 -5.36
C MET A 1 14.16 8.73 -5.36
N MET A 2 13.34 8.63 -6.41
CA MET A 2 12.35 7.55 -6.50
C MET A 2 13.02 6.19 -6.63
N ARG A 3 12.29 5.17 -6.19
CA ARG A 3 12.67 3.76 -6.29
C ARG A 3 11.53 3.00 -6.94
N GLU A 4 11.90 1.93 -7.63
CA GLU A 4 10.96 1.00 -8.22
C GLU A 4 11.12 -0.40 -7.66
N PHE A 5 10.04 -1.15 -7.67
CA PHE A 5 10.02 -2.58 -7.40
C PHE A 5 9.13 -3.27 -8.43
N ALA A 6 9.61 -4.40 -8.95
CA ALA A 6 8.84 -5.29 -9.82
C ALA A 6 8.64 -6.63 -9.12
N CYS A 7 7.39 -7.12 -9.05
CA CYS A 7 7.07 -8.38 -8.33
C CYS A 7 7.82 -9.58 -8.90
N LYS A 8 8.01 -9.61 -10.22
CA LYS A 8 8.87 -10.60 -10.90
C LYS A 8 10.30 -10.70 -10.33
N SER A 9 10.82 -9.63 -9.73
CA SER A 9 12.16 -9.62 -9.11
C SER A 9 12.23 -10.50 -7.85
N LEU A 10 11.09 -10.85 -7.24
CA LEU A 10 11.01 -11.88 -6.19
C LEU A 10 10.95 -13.31 -6.74
N GLY A 11 10.90 -13.50 -8.06
CA GLY A 11 10.69 -14.81 -8.70
C GLY A 11 9.21 -15.21 -8.83
N ASN A 12 8.28 -14.30 -8.57
CA ASN A 12 6.85 -14.51 -8.83
C ASN A 12 6.53 -14.37 -10.32
N ASP A 13 5.60 -15.18 -10.85
CA ASP A 13 5.02 -14.98 -12.19
C ASP A 13 3.98 -13.84 -12.15
N CYS A 14 4.46 -12.61 -11.89
CA CYS A 14 3.61 -11.44 -11.70
C CYS A 14 4.23 -10.20 -12.33
N THR A 15 3.48 -9.54 -13.22
CA THR A 15 3.92 -8.35 -13.97
C THR A 15 3.72 -7.04 -13.20
N TRP A 16 3.21 -7.11 -11.97
CA TRP A 16 3.00 -5.92 -11.15
C TRP A 16 4.32 -5.22 -10.84
N LYS A 17 4.29 -3.89 -10.96
CA LYS A 17 5.42 -2.99 -10.71
C LYS A 17 4.91 -1.72 -10.06
N HIS A 18 5.69 -1.16 -9.16
CA HIS A 18 5.38 0.11 -8.52
C HIS A 18 6.62 1.00 -8.39
N ILE A 19 6.40 2.31 -8.45
CA ILE A 19 7.42 3.35 -8.29
C ILE A 19 6.95 4.26 -7.16
N ALA A 20 7.84 4.58 -6.23
CA ALA A 20 7.54 5.43 -5.09
C ALA A 20 8.71 6.35 -4.75
N ARG A 21 8.39 7.49 -4.14
CA ARG A 21 9.36 8.53 -3.76
C ARG A 21 10.29 8.15 -2.60
N THR A 22 9.91 7.16 -1.79
CA THR A 22 10.73 6.63 -0.69
C THR A 22 10.71 5.10 -0.67
N GLU A 23 11.75 4.51 -0.10
CA GLU A 23 11.87 3.05 0.05
C GLU A 23 10.84 2.49 1.03
N GLU A 24 10.50 3.22 2.08
CA GLU A 24 9.48 2.79 3.04
C GLU A 24 8.10 2.70 2.39
N LEU A 25 7.75 3.71 1.60
CA LEU A 25 6.51 3.71 0.84
C LEU A 25 6.43 2.54 -0.14
N LEU A 26 7.54 2.34 -0.88
CA LEU A 26 7.63 1.24 -1.80
C LEU A 26 7.45 -0.08 -1.05
N ALA A 27 8.07 -0.23 0.13
CA ALA A 27 7.93 -1.42 0.95
C ALA A 27 6.50 -1.63 1.46
N ASP A 28 5.80 -0.58 1.93
CA ASP A 28 4.39 -0.66 2.35
C ASP A 28 3.47 -1.08 1.19
N VAL A 29 3.63 -0.48 0.01
CA VAL A 29 2.79 -0.82 -1.16
C VAL A 29 3.10 -2.22 -1.68
N VAL A 30 4.37 -2.64 -1.66
CA VAL A 30 4.77 -4.02 -2.00
C VAL A 30 4.18 -5.01 -0.99
N ALA A 31 4.20 -4.69 0.30
CA ALA A 31 3.60 -5.51 1.36
C ALA A 31 2.12 -5.76 1.12
N VAL A 32 1.39 -4.69 0.79
CA VAL A 32 -0.02 -4.74 0.39
C VAL A 32 -0.20 -5.68 -0.82
N HIS A 33 0.56 -5.46 -1.90
CA HIS A 33 0.46 -6.27 -3.11
C HIS A 33 0.72 -7.76 -2.83
N LEU A 34 1.77 -8.07 -2.06
CA LEU A 34 2.11 -9.45 -1.71
C LEU A 34 1.03 -10.12 -0.85
N ARG A 35 0.42 -9.38 0.08
CA ARG A 35 -0.69 -9.88 0.88
C ARG A 35 -1.92 -10.17 0.01
N ASP A 36 -2.30 -9.22 -0.84
CA ASP A 36 -3.59 -9.27 -1.54
C ASP A 36 -3.55 -10.15 -2.81
N VAL A 37 -2.41 -10.19 -3.51
CA VAL A 37 -2.23 -10.95 -4.77
C VAL A 37 -1.55 -12.30 -4.54
N HIS A 38 -0.62 -12.36 -3.59
CA HIS A 38 0.20 -13.57 -3.34
C HIS A 38 -0.10 -14.25 -2.01
N GLY A 39 -1.08 -13.75 -1.23
CA GLY A 39 -1.51 -14.37 0.03
C GLY A 39 -0.45 -14.33 1.13
N VAL A 40 0.53 -13.43 1.06
CA VAL A 40 1.56 -13.29 2.09
C VAL A 40 0.93 -12.65 3.34
N GLN A 41 0.54 -13.50 4.29
CA GLN A 41 -0.16 -13.06 5.50
C GLN A 41 0.74 -12.32 6.49
N GLU A 42 2.01 -12.72 6.61
CA GLU A 42 2.96 -12.12 7.55
C GLU A 42 4.20 -11.59 6.83
N MET A 43 4.37 -10.27 6.85
CA MET A 43 5.55 -9.59 6.32
C MET A 43 6.68 -9.64 7.33
N LYS A 44 7.33 -10.81 7.45
CA LYS A 44 8.47 -11.01 8.35
C LYS A 44 9.60 -10.01 8.05
N PRO A 45 10.40 -9.60 9.06
CA PRO A 45 11.52 -8.67 8.86
C PRO A 45 12.51 -9.10 7.77
N ASP A 46 12.77 -10.41 7.65
CA ASP A 46 13.61 -10.99 6.59
C ASP A 46 13.03 -10.72 5.19
N LEU A 47 11.71 -10.90 5.03
CA LEU A 47 11.04 -10.66 3.76
C LEU A 47 11.05 -9.17 3.40
N ILE A 48 10.81 -8.29 4.38
CA ILE A 48 10.94 -6.84 4.18
C ILE A 48 12.37 -6.46 3.76
N GLY A 49 13.38 -7.04 4.42
CA GLY A 49 14.78 -6.84 4.04
C GLY A 49 15.08 -7.30 2.62
N LYS A 50 14.57 -8.48 2.20
CA LYS A 50 14.71 -8.98 0.83
C LYS A 50 14.05 -8.07 -0.19
N ILE A 51 12.83 -7.61 0.07
CA ILE A 51 12.10 -6.68 -0.80
C ILE A 51 12.89 -5.39 -0.99
N LYS A 52 13.37 -4.79 0.11
CA LYS A 52 14.17 -3.56 0.05
C LYS A 52 15.45 -3.72 -0.77
N ASN A 53 16.12 -4.86 -0.68
CA ASN A 53 17.31 -5.16 -1.49
C ASN A 53 17.02 -5.31 -2.99
N LEU A 54 15.76 -5.49 -3.39
CA LEU A 54 15.35 -5.59 -4.79
C LEU A 54 14.91 -4.24 -5.39
N PHE A 55 14.93 -3.17 -4.59
CA PHE A 55 14.60 -1.85 -5.09
C PHE A 55 15.64 -1.35 -6.07
N SER A 56 15.15 -0.80 -7.17
CA SER A 56 15.98 -0.29 -8.27
C SER A 56 15.60 1.15 -8.58
N ASN A 57 16.38 1.82 -9.43
CA ASN A 57 16.03 3.14 -9.91
C ASN A 57 15.11 3.01 -11.14
N PRO A 58 13.96 3.70 -11.15
CA PRO A 58 13.11 3.78 -12.34
C PRO A 58 13.81 4.48 -13.50
N SER A 59 13.34 4.21 -14.72
CA SER A 59 13.70 4.99 -15.90
C SER A 59 13.30 6.46 -15.73
N PRO A 60 14.02 7.45 -16.30
CA PRO A 60 13.73 8.87 -16.14
C PRO A 60 12.27 9.25 -16.45
N THR A 61 11.71 8.70 -17.52
CA THR A 61 10.31 8.94 -17.93
C THR A 61 9.28 8.39 -16.93
N GLU A 62 9.58 7.22 -16.35
CA GLU A 62 8.68 6.60 -15.38
C GLU A 62 8.76 7.28 -14.01
N ALA A 63 9.97 7.74 -13.65
CA ALA A 63 10.19 8.64 -12.54
C ALA A 63 9.34 9.90 -12.68
N GLU A 64 9.47 10.64 -13.78
CA GLU A 64 8.77 11.91 -14.01
C GLU A 64 7.24 11.74 -13.95
N THR A 65 6.73 10.62 -14.47
CA THR A 65 5.30 10.26 -14.38
C THR A 65 4.87 10.00 -12.93
N ALA A 66 5.73 9.38 -12.13
CA ALA A 66 5.45 9.04 -10.74
C ALA A 66 5.60 10.21 -9.76
N GLU A 67 6.39 11.24 -10.07
CA GLU A 67 6.54 12.42 -9.19
C GLU A 67 5.25 13.24 -9.05
N GLY A 68 4.38 13.20 -10.05
CA GLY A 68 3.07 13.83 -9.99
C GLY A 68 2.05 13.09 -9.11
N LEU A 69 2.38 11.88 -8.63
CA LEU A 69 1.45 11.05 -7.87
C LEU A 69 1.56 11.35 -6.36
N VAL A 70 0.54 12.03 -5.84
CA VAL A 70 0.38 12.23 -4.39
C VAL A 70 -0.32 11.02 -3.80
N LEU A 71 0.36 10.32 -2.89
CA LEU A 71 -0.23 9.19 -2.18
C LEU A 71 -1.02 9.65 -0.96
N LYS A 72 -2.06 8.89 -0.68
CA LYS A 72 -2.93 9.09 0.48
C LYS A 72 -2.82 7.89 1.40
N GLU A 73 -2.96 8.13 2.70
CA GLU A 73 -3.01 7.13 3.74
C GLU A 73 -4.36 7.17 4.45
N TYR A 74 -4.82 6.00 4.86
CA TYR A 74 -5.87 5.84 5.85
C TYR A 74 -5.41 4.89 6.95
N ASN A 75 -5.64 5.29 8.20
CA ASN A 75 -5.42 4.47 9.39
C ASN A 75 -6.77 3.94 9.86
N CYS A 76 -6.87 2.64 10.13
CA CYS A 76 -8.12 2.01 10.50
C CYS A 76 -8.65 2.55 11.84
N ASP A 77 -9.92 2.92 11.84
CA ASP A 77 -10.63 3.46 13.00
C ASP A 77 -11.93 2.66 13.29
N LEU A 78 -12.07 1.47 12.69
CA LEU A 78 -13.25 0.62 12.90
C LEU A 78 -13.31 0.01 14.30
N SER A 79 -12.17 -0.18 14.96
CA SER A 79 -12.11 -0.65 16.34
C SER A 79 -10.92 -0.05 17.09
N PRO A 80 -11.06 0.16 18.42
CA PRO A 80 -10.00 0.69 19.24
C PRO A 80 -8.79 -0.26 19.25
N GLY A 81 -7.62 0.27 18.87
CA GLY A 81 -6.37 -0.50 18.86
C GLY A 81 -6.04 -1.19 17.53
N CYS A 82 -6.84 -1.01 16.48
CA CYS A 82 -6.47 -1.48 15.15
C CYS A 82 -5.29 -0.64 14.60
N ALA A 83 -4.13 -1.26 14.44
CA ALA A 83 -2.93 -0.62 13.89
C ALA A 83 -2.83 -0.74 12.35
N TRP A 84 -3.87 -1.24 11.69
CA TRP A 84 -3.85 -1.43 10.25
C TRP A 84 -3.94 -0.09 9.54
N ARG A 85 -3.10 0.08 8.51
CA ARG A 85 -3.10 1.25 7.64
C ARG A 85 -3.03 0.82 6.18
N TYR A 86 -3.45 1.72 5.30
CA TYR A 86 -3.41 1.50 3.87
C TYR A 86 -3.02 2.76 3.13
N ILE A 87 -2.06 2.61 2.22
CA ILE A 87 -1.51 3.71 1.43
C ILE A 87 -1.77 3.40 -0.04
N ALA A 88 -2.42 4.31 -0.76
CA ALA A 88 -2.69 4.18 -2.18
C ALA A 88 -2.78 5.54 -2.88
N GLN A 89 -2.87 5.51 -4.21
CA GLN A 89 -2.89 6.72 -5.05
C GLN A 89 -4.23 7.47 -5.01
N THR A 90 -5.32 6.77 -4.70
CA THR A 90 -6.66 7.37 -4.72
C THR A 90 -7.46 6.89 -3.52
N GLU A 91 -8.40 7.72 -3.08
CA GLU A 91 -9.34 7.37 -2.01
C GLU A 91 -10.21 6.17 -2.38
N GLU A 92 -10.40 5.89 -3.68
CA GLU A 92 -11.14 4.71 -4.13
C GLU A 92 -10.38 3.43 -3.83
N LEU A 93 -9.09 3.38 -4.21
CA LEU A 93 -8.22 2.25 -3.88
C LEU A 93 -8.08 2.05 -2.38
N ILE A 94 -8.06 3.14 -1.61
CA ILE A 94 -8.09 3.07 -0.14
C ILE A 94 -9.40 2.47 0.35
N ALA A 95 -10.55 2.95 -0.13
CA ALA A 95 -11.85 2.44 0.27
C ALA A 95 -12.02 0.94 -0.05
N ASP A 96 -11.55 0.48 -1.20
CA ASP A 96 -11.54 -0.95 -1.56
C ASP A 96 -10.66 -1.77 -0.61
N GLY A 97 -9.44 -1.30 -0.31
CA GLY A 97 -8.55 -1.96 0.64
C GLY A 97 -9.14 -2.03 2.05
N VAL A 98 -9.74 -0.93 2.52
CA VAL A 98 -10.43 -0.88 3.82
C VAL A 98 -11.63 -1.83 3.85
N ALA A 99 -12.40 -1.95 2.76
CA ALA A 99 -13.53 -2.85 2.69
C ALA A 99 -13.11 -4.32 2.87
N VAL A 100 -11.97 -4.72 2.31
CA VAL A 100 -11.40 -6.07 2.50
C VAL A 100 -10.96 -6.25 3.95
N HIS A 101 -10.18 -5.32 4.49
CA HIS A 101 -9.72 -5.36 5.87
C HIS A 101 -10.87 -5.39 6.89
N ALA A 102 -11.90 -4.58 6.69
CA ALA A 102 -13.09 -4.51 7.51
C ALA A 102 -13.80 -5.87 7.64
N ARG A 103 -13.91 -6.60 6.52
CA ARG A 103 -14.52 -7.95 6.48
C ARG A 103 -13.69 -8.99 7.21
N GLN A 104 -12.37 -8.88 7.12
CA GLN A 104 -11.44 -9.87 7.68
C GLN A 104 -11.24 -9.68 9.18
N GLU A 105 -11.06 -8.44 9.62
CA GLU A 105 -10.57 -8.14 10.97
C GLU A 105 -11.63 -7.55 11.91
N HIS A 106 -12.77 -7.09 11.37
CA HIS A 106 -13.80 -6.37 12.14
C HIS A 106 -15.23 -6.92 11.99
N ASP A 107 -15.39 -8.15 11.48
CA ASP A 107 -16.68 -8.82 11.21
C ASP A 107 -17.66 -7.98 10.37
N VAL A 108 -17.16 -7.02 9.57
CA VAL A 108 -18.02 -6.17 8.73
C VAL A 108 -18.48 -6.98 7.53
N LYS A 109 -19.71 -7.51 7.59
CA LYS A 109 -20.29 -8.33 6.51
C LYS A 109 -20.54 -7.53 5.24
N GLU A 110 -21.04 -6.31 5.38
CA GLU A 110 -21.30 -5.40 4.27
C GLU A 110 -20.61 -4.06 4.53
N PHE A 111 -19.75 -3.67 3.59
CA PHE A 111 -19.08 -2.38 3.65
C PHE A 111 -19.97 -1.33 2.97
N THR A 112 -20.68 -0.55 3.77
CA THR A 112 -21.73 0.34 3.26
C THR A 112 -21.17 1.56 2.55
N ARG A 113 -22.01 2.24 1.76
CA ARG A 113 -21.65 3.50 1.10
C ARG A 113 -21.25 4.59 2.09
N GLU A 114 -21.88 4.63 3.27
CA GLU A 114 -21.52 5.58 4.33
C GLU A 114 -20.11 5.32 4.86
N MET A 115 -19.75 4.05 5.08
CA MET A 115 -18.40 3.65 5.48
C MET A 115 -17.37 4.01 4.40
N MET A 116 -17.68 3.77 3.12
CA MET A 116 -16.83 4.22 2.02
C MET A 116 -16.62 5.73 2.04
N THR A 117 -17.69 6.52 2.16
CA THR A 117 -17.58 7.99 2.21
C THR A 117 -16.75 8.45 3.42
N ARG A 118 -16.92 7.83 4.58
CA ARG A 118 -16.10 8.12 5.77
C ARG A 118 -14.63 7.86 5.52
N VAL A 119 -14.28 6.71 4.94
CA VAL A 119 -12.89 6.37 4.58
C VAL A 119 -12.32 7.37 3.60
N LYS A 120 -13.04 7.68 2.52
CA LYS A 120 -12.59 8.62 1.50
C LYS A 120 -12.34 10.02 2.10
N ASN A 121 -13.19 10.46 3.01
CA ASN A 121 -13.04 11.75 3.69
C ASN A 121 -11.94 11.76 4.77
N ALA A 122 -11.63 10.61 5.37
CA ALA A 122 -10.59 10.47 6.40
C ALA A 122 -9.19 10.19 5.81
N ALA A 123 -9.13 9.76 4.55
CA ALA A 123 -7.88 9.60 3.83
C ALA A 123 -7.20 10.97 3.67
N HIS A 124 -5.92 11.03 4.01
CA HIS A 124 -5.14 12.26 3.97
C HIS A 124 -3.83 12.03 3.21
N GLU A 125 -3.19 13.10 2.75
CA GLU A 125 -1.89 13.00 2.11
C GLU A 125 -0.89 12.32 3.03
N TRP A 126 -0.30 11.24 2.54
CA TRP A 126 0.73 10.54 3.27
C TRP A 126 1.99 11.40 3.29
N LYS A 127 2.53 11.70 4.48
CA LYS A 127 3.71 12.59 4.62
C LYS A 127 5.05 11.85 4.71
N GLY A 128 5.04 10.52 4.63
CA GLY A 128 6.21 9.73 4.99
C GLY A 128 6.20 9.41 6.49
N MET A 129 7.02 8.45 6.92
CA MET A 129 7.43 8.40 8.32
C MET A 129 8.39 9.56 8.53
N GLU A 130 7.92 10.63 9.19
CA GLU A 130 8.83 11.60 9.80
C GLU A 130 9.67 10.81 10.82
N SER A 131 10.93 10.54 10.47
CA SER A 131 11.97 10.08 11.39
C SER A 131 12.74 11.27 11.93
#